data_AF-A0A2V2PP71-F1
#
_entry.id   AF-A0A2V2PP71-F1
#
_cell.length_a   1.000
_cell.length_b   1.000
_cell.length_c   1.000
_cell.angle_alpha   90.00
_cell.angle_beta   90.00
_cell.angle_gamma   90.00
#
_symmetry.space_group_name_H-M   'P 1'
#
loop_
_entity.id
_entity.type
_entity.pdbx_description
1 polymer ?
#
loop_
_entity_poly.entity_id
_entity_poly.type
_entity_poly.pdbx_seq_one_letter_code
_entity_poly.pdbx_strand_id
1 'polypeptide(L)' 'MPTAREALLDAALRALGDRPWHTVRMVDVAALAGVSRQTLYNEFGAKGGLATALLRQAADRYLTGVDRALAAPAPERPA' A
#
# COMPACT_ATOMS: atom_id res chain seq x y z
N MET A 1 -12.41 2.69 10.86
CA MET A 1 -11.04 2.53 11.40
C MET A 1 -10.28 1.64 10.45
N PRO A 2 -9.09 2.05 9.96
CA PRO A 2 -8.28 1.18 9.09
C PRO A 2 -7.92 -0.10 9.85
N THR A 3 -7.94 -1.22 9.14
CA THR A 3 -7.44 -2.49 9.66
C THR A 3 -5.94 -2.40 9.96
N ALA A 4 -5.42 -3.28 10.83
CA ALA A 4 -3.98 -3.34 11.08
C ALA A 4 -3.17 -3.53 9.79
N ARG A 5 -3.71 -4.34 8.85
CA ARG A 5 -3.13 -4.55 7.54
C ARG A 5 -3.06 -3.27 6.70
N GLU A 6 -4.14 -2.48 6.66
CA GLU A 6 -4.16 -1.19 5.94
C GLU A 6 -3.20 -0.17 6.56
N ALA A 7 -3.17 -0.07 7.89
CA ALA A 7 -2.25 0.80 8.61
C ALA A 7 -0.78 0.45 8.32
N LEU A 8 -0.46 -0.84 8.27
CA LEU A 8 0.87 -1.35 7.93
C LEU A 8 1.27 -1.05 6.48
N LEU A 9 0.35 -1.20 5.53
CA LEU A 9 0.63 -0.88 4.13
C LEU A 9 0.81 0.62 3.91
N ASP A 10 0.03 1.46 4.59
CA ASP A 10 0.20 2.91 4.56
C ASP A 10 1.55 3.34 5.16
N ALA A 11 1.91 2.81 6.33
CA ALA A 11 3.20 3.06 6.96
C ALA A 11 4.39 2.62 6.09
N ALA A 12 4.26 1.47 5.43
CA ALA A 12 5.30 0.98 4.52
C ALA A 12 5.43 1.85 3.27
N LEU A 13 4.33 2.38 2.74
CA LEU A 13 4.34 3.32 1.62
C LEU A 13 4.98 4.66 2.00
N ARG A 14 4.66 5.20 3.18
CA ARG A 14 5.34 6.41 3.72
C ARG A 14 6.84 6.17 3.86
N ALA A 15 7.23 5.04 4.44
CA ALA A 15 8.63 4.67 4.58
C ALA A 15 9.36 4.53 3.24
N LEU A 16 8.66 4.17 2.15
CA LEU A 16 9.23 4.13 0.80
C LEU A 16 9.40 5.51 0.18
N GLY A 17 8.59 6.49 0.59
CA GLY A 17 8.73 7.89 0.16
C GLY A 17 9.99 8.56 0.72
N ASP A 18 10.40 8.17 1.94
CA ASP A 18 11.51 8.82 2.64
C ASP A 18 12.86 8.14 2.41
N ARG A 19 12.89 6.86 2.05
CA ARG A 19 14.14 6.07 1.99
C ARG A 19 14.07 4.90 1.00
N PRO A 20 15.22 4.46 0.46
CA PRO A 20 15.28 3.31 -0.45
C PRO A 20 14.75 2.02 0.19
N TRP A 21 14.07 1.17 -0.59
CA TRP A 21 13.43 -0.06 -0.08
C TRP A 21 14.35 -0.94 0.76
N HIS A 22 15.60 -1.16 0.34
CA HIS A 22 16.54 -2.02 1.06
C HIS A 22 16.81 -1.55 2.49
N THR A 23 16.70 -0.25 2.77
CA THR A 23 16.86 0.36 4.10
C THR A 23 15.60 0.29 4.98
N VAL A 24 14.42 0.04 4.39
CA VAL A 24 13.16 -0.06 5.15
C VAL A 24 13.20 -1.29 6.05
N ARG A 25 13.08 -1.09 7.37
CA ARG A 25 13.05 -2.20 8.34
C ARG A 25 11.61 -2.50 8.75
N MET A 26 11.30 -3.79 8.88
CA MET A 26 9.98 -4.26 9.34
C MET A 26 9.58 -3.61 10.67
N VAL A 27 10.53 -3.50 11.60
CA VAL A 27 10.28 -2.92 12.93
C VAL A 27 9.88 -1.44 12.87
N ASP A 28 10.44 -0.67 11.93
CA ASP A 28 10.10 0.75 11.77
C ASP A 28 8.70 0.90 11.16
N VAL A 29 8.33 0.00 10.23
CA VAL A 29 6.98 -0.03 9.65
C VAL A 29 5.94 -0.34 10.71
N ALA A 30 6.20 -1.33 11.59
CA ALA A 30 5.29 -1.65 12.70
C ALA A 30 5.11 -0.46 13.65
N ALA A 31 6.21 0.21 13.99
CA ALA A 31 6.19 1.39 14.85
C ALA A 31 5.41 2.56 14.21
N LEU A 32 5.65 2.84 12.93
CA LEU A 32 4.94 3.88 12.17
C LEU A 32 3.43 3.59 12.07
N ALA A 33 3.05 2.31 11.96
CA ALA A 33 1.65 1.88 11.92
C ALA A 33 0.98 1.80 13.30
N GLY A 34 1.73 1.97 14.40
CA GLY A 34 1.21 1.84 15.76
C GLY A 34 0.80 0.41 16.14
N VAL A 35 1.42 -0.61 15.52
CA VAL A 35 1.11 -2.02 15.79
C VAL A 35 2.33 -2.79 16.27
N SER A 36 2.11 -3.96 16.87
CA SER A 36 3.23 -4.80 17.33
C SER A 36 4.02 -5.39 16.16
N ARG A 37 5.31 -5.67 16.37
CA ARG A 37 6.13 -6.42 15.41
C ARG A 37 5.51 -7.76 15.07
N GLN A 38 5.01 -8.48 16.08
CA GLN A 38 4.37 -9.79 15.90
C GLN A 38 3.16 -9.70 14.97
N THR A 39 2.31 -8.68 15.13
CA THR A 39 1.19 -8.43 14.22
C THR A 39 1.67 -8.27 12.79
N LEU A 40 2.71 -7.47 12.55
CA LEU A 40 3.26 -7.27 11.21
C LEU A 40 3.80 -8.58 10.61
N TYR A 41 4.58 -9.35 11.37
CA TYR A 41 5.09 -10.65 10.91
C TYR A 41 3.98 -11.68 10.70
N ASN A 42 2.89 -11.64 11.47
CA ASN A 42 1.72 -12.50 11.26
C ASN A 42 0.97 -12.14 9.97
N GLU A 43 0.82 -10.84 9.68
CA GLU A 43 0.11 -10.36 8.50
C GLU A 43 0.89 -10.59 7.20
N PHE A 44 2.21 -10.39 7.22
CA PHE A 44 3.03 -10.32 6.01
C PHE A 44 4.17 -11.33 5.96
N GLY A 45 4.45 -12.06 7.03
CA GLY A 45 5.65 -12.87 7.15
C GLY A 45 6.89 -11.98 7.06
N ALA A 46 7.72 -12.21 6.04
CA ALA A 46 8.95 -11.46 5.84
C ALA A 46 8.75 -10.17 5.03
N LYS A 47 9.82 -9.36 4.93
CA LYS A 47 9.84 -8.11 4.15
C LYS A 47 9.39 -8.29 2.69
N GLY A 48 9.68 -9.44 2.09
CA GLY A 48 9.19 -9.80 0.76
C GLY A 48 7.66 -9.93 0.68
N GLY A 49 7.00 -10.48 1.71
CA GLY A 49 5.54 -10.56 1.75
C GLY A 49 4.88 -9.19 1.88
N LEU A 50 5.49 -8.28 2.65
CA LEU A 50 5.06 -6.88 2.70
C LEU A 50 5.22 -6.18 1.33
N ALA A 51 6.33 -6.40 0.62
CA ALA A 51 6.52 -5.87 -0.73
C ALA A 51 5.45 -6.39 -1.70
N THR A 52 5.20 -7.69 -1.69
CA THR A 52 4.17 -8.32 -2.54
C THR A 52 2.80 -7.73 -2.25
N ALA A 53 2.45 -7.53 -0.98
CA ALA A 53 1.18 -6.92 -0.59
C ALA A 53 1.06 -5.45 -1.05
N LEU A 54 2.14 -4.67 -0.94
CA LEU A 54 2.21 -3.30 -1.45
C LEU A 54 2.01 -3.25 -2.98
N LEU A 55 2.71 -4.10 -3.72
CA LEU A 55 2.62 -4.16 -5.18
C LEU A 55 1.22 -4.56 -5.65
N ARG A 56 0.60 -5.54 -4.98
CA ARG A 56 -0.81 -5.91 -5.26
C ARG A 56 -1.75 -4.73 -5.01
N GLN A 57 -1.63 -4.06 -3.87
CA GLN A 57 -2.47 -2.90 -3.57
C GLN A 57 -2.27 -1.76 -4.59
N ALA A 58 -1.05 -1.54 -5.07
CA ALA A 58 -0.78 -0.55 -6.12
C ALA A 58 -1.43 -0.96 -7.46
N ALA A 59 -1.33 -2.24 -7.84
CA ALA A 59 -1.96 -2.77 -9.03
C ALA A 59 -3.49 -2.66 -8.97
N ASP A 60 -4.10 -3.04 -7.84
CA ASP A 60 -5.56 -2.95 -7.65
C ASP A 60 -6.05 -1.51 -7.76
N ARG A 61 -5.32 -0.55 -7.15
CA ARG A 61 -5.63 0.89 -7.26
C ARG A 61 -5.51 1.38 -8.69
N TYR A 62 -4.49 0.95 -9.42
CA TYR A 62 -4.29 1.31 -10.82
C TYR A 62 -5.43 0.80 -11.68
N LEU A 63 -5.77 -0.49 -11.57
CA LEU A 63 -6.86 -1.12 -12.34
C LEU A 63 -8.21 -0.48 -12.01
N THR A 64 -8.49 -0.20 -10.74
CA THR A 64 -9.70 0.54 -10.33
C THR A 64 -9.76 1.93 -10.99
N GLY A 65 -8.61 2.60 -11.13
CA GLY A 65 -8.52 3.89 -11.82
C GLY A 65 -8.82 3.77 -13.31
N VAL A 66 -8.28 2.75 -13.98
CA VAL A 66 -8.55 2.43 -15.39
C VAL A 66 -10.04 2.16 -15.59
N ASP A 67 -10.65 1.31 -14.76
CA ASP A 67 -12.08 0.98 -14.86
C ASP A 67 -12.96 2.23 -14.72
N ARG A 68 -12.63 3.14 -13.79
CA ARG A 68 -13.34 4.42 -13.65
C ARG A 68 -13.18 5.32 -14.86
N ALA A 69 -11.98 5.39 -15.44
CA ALA A 69 -11.73 6.20 -16.62
C ALA A 69 -12.48 5.68 -17.85
N LEU A 70 -12.61 4.35 -17.99
CA LEU A 70 -13.35 3.70 -19.06
C LEU A 70 -14.88 3.81 -18.87
N ALA A 71 -15.36 3.82 -17.62
CA ALA A 71 -16.78 3.99 -17.30
C ALA A 71 -17.24 5.45 -17.33
N ALA A 72 -16.32 6.42 -17.33
CA ALA A 72 -16.67 7.83 -17.42
C ALA A 72 -17.30 8.13 -18.80
N PRO A 73 -18.45 8.83 -18.84
CA PRO A 73 -19.04 9.24 -20.11
C PRO A 73 -18.04 10.11 -20.90
N ALA A 74 -18.01 9.92 -22.22
CA ALA A 74 -17.11 10.68 -23.09
C ALA A 74 -17.31 12.18 -22.83
N PRO A 75 -16.21 12.96 -22.71
CA PRO A 75 -16.32 14.40 -22.54
C PRO A 75 -17.17 14.96 -23.67
N GLU A 76 -18.21 15.69 -23.29
CA GLU A 76 -19.14 16.34 -24.20
C GLU A 76 -18.35 17.25 -25.13
N ARG A 77 -18.31 16.87 -26.42
CA ARG A 77 -17.56 17.59 -27.44
C ARG A 77 -18.31 18.89 -27.70
N PRO A 78 -17.73 20.07 -27.41
CA PRO A 78 -18.40 21.34 -27.70
C PRO A 78 -18.62 21.46 -29.21
N ALA A 79 -19.81 21.94 -29.57
CA ALA A 79 -20.31 22.10 -30.94
C ALA A 79 -19.52 23.12 -31.76
#